data_AF-A0A7J6PDP5-F1
#
_entry.id   AF-A0A7J6PDP5-F1
#
_cell.length_a   1.000
_cell.length_b   1.000
_cell.length_c   1.000
_cell.angle_alpha   90.00
_cell.angle_beta   90.00
_cell.angle_gamma   90.00
#
_symmetry.space_group_name_H-M   'P 1'
#
loop_
_entity.id
_entity.type
_entity.pdbx_description
1 polymer ?
#
loop_
_entity_poly.entity_id
_entity_poly.type
_entity_poly.pdbx_seq_one_letter_code
_entity_poly.pdbx_strand_id
1 'polypeptide(L)'
;MKRNALLTDFFKKVENPKSTKIPKVAAITRLPDTVRLMAWNADSLLNRIKNKESAREIAKVVKERDVNVLCVCEVRMSCESCSSAGSIDRVNTNQGAERDLVVNFLTRQCGFDQLYFSLRSVKQAGVGMFMRKMPKPERVQFKIPGTEVGGDGFHHPEGRIVLADFESENLQLLLTYVPNNGWTEDSFAKRRRFDHEMKNFLEAAKCQGRRTIWLGDLNVAANWNDVGPDPAWFRRQKQSPGLCEDDIGQPGFAELLKTGGLIDAYRHCHPDEDWEKDATWRGAPGKPPNPPEFGRFYGKGMRIDYVLVPESMTKDVPKELAESSPVPLQVQSVENLGIGKERKGFMGSDHAPLLATIDIRQPETSPGSLEKASDPGHGEAAKAEPDGRPEPSTGVVELDD
;
A
#
# COMPACT_ATOMS: atom_id res chain seq x y z
N MET A 1 -20.69 8.13 26.46
CA MET A 1 -19.74 7.01 26.23
C MET A 1 -20.44 5.91 25.42
N LYS A 2 -19.70 5.28 24.50
CA LYS A 2 -20.10 4.34 23.44
C LYS A 2 -20.75 4.96 22.18
N ARG A 3 -19.89 5.48 21.30
CA ARG A 3 -20.15 5.69 19.86
C ARG A 3 -19.10 4.86 19.10
N ASN A 4 -19.43 3.61 18.75
CA ASN A 4 -18.77 2.89 17.67
C ASN A 4 -19.75 2.91 16.49
N ALA A 5 -19.69 4.00 15.74
CA ALA A 5 -20.40 4.18 14.49
C ALA A 5 -19.35 4.34 13.37
N LEU A 6 -18.71 3.23 13.01
CA LEU A 6 -18.02 3.07 11.73
C LEU A 6 -18.80 2.03 10.93
N LEU A 7 -19.94 2.51 10.43
CA LEU A 7 -20.76 1.88 9.41
C LEU A 7 -21.33 3.05 8.60
N THR A 8 -20.45 3.77 7.92
CA THR A 8 -20.81 4.80 6.94
C THR A 8 -21.18 4.10 5.64
N ASP A 9 -22.43 3.64 5.59
CA ASP A 9 -23.38 3.72 4.46
C ASP A 9 -22.93 3.47 3.01
N PHE A 10 -21.95 2.58 2.78
CA PHE A 10 -21.74 1.91 1.47
C PHE A 10 -22.21 0.44 1.48
N PHE A 11 -22.58 -0.12 2.64
CA PHE A 11 -22.83 -1.56 2.83
C PHE A 11 -24.19 -1.95 3.46
N LYS A 12 -25.19 -1.06 3.54
CA LYS A 12 -26.55 -1.46 3.97
C LYS A 12 -27.44 -1.83 2.78
N LYS A 13 -27.18 -3.01 2.20
CA LYS A 13 -28.16 -4.02 1.72
C LYS A 13 -27.46 -5.03 0.80
N VAL A 14 -26.81 -6.00 1.42
CA VAL A 14 -26.83 -7.37 0.88
C VAL A 14 -27.76 -8.15 1.80
N GLU A 15 -29.05 -7.82 1.77
CA GLU A 15 -30.08 -8.69 2.34
C GLU A 15 -30.41 -9.75 1.27
N ASN A 16 -30.05 -10.99 1.58
CA ASN A 16 -30.24 -12.24 0.83
C ASN A 16 -29.35 -12.47 -0.41
N PRO A 17 -28.08 -12.90 -0.23
CA PRO A 17 -27.56 -13.97 -1.04
C PRO A 17 -28.20 -15.27 -0.53
N LYS A 18 -29.05 -15.92 -1.33
CA LYS A 18 -29.48 -17.29 -1.05
C LYS A 18 -28.24 -18.10 -0.68
N SER A 19 -28.23 -18.59 0.57
CA SER A 19 -27.33 -19.61 1.15
C SER A 19 -26.06 -19.90 0.34
N THR A 20 -25.00 -19.12 0.56
CA THR A 20 -23.65 -19.55 0.19
C THR A 20 -22.75 -19.35 1.41
N LYS A 21 -22.39 -20.47 2.06
CA LYS A 21 -21.44 -20.49 3.16
C LYS A 21 -20.12 -19.90 2.65
N ILE A 22 -19.84 -18.64 2.99
CA ILE A 22 -18.50 -18.06 2.86
C ILE A 22 -17.64 -18.83 3.87
N PRO A 23 -16.52 -19.46 3.45
CA PRO A 23 -15.65 -20.16 4.39
C PRO A 23 -15.24 -19.23 5.53
N LYS A 24 -15.36 -19.67 6.78
CA LYS A 24 -14.82 -18.95 7.93
C LYS A 24 -13.29 -18.95 7.79
N VAL A 25 -12.73 -17.87 7.27
CA VAL A 25 -11.28 -17.63 7.31
C VAL A 25 -10.92 -17.31 8.76
N ALA A 26 -9.91 -17.98 9.31
CA ALA A 26 -9.41 -17.68 10.65
C ALA A 26 -9.01 -16.19 10.72
N ALA A 27 -9.33 -15.52 11.83
CA ALA A 27 -8.96 -14.12 12.00
C ALA A 27 -7.44 -14.00 12.06
N ILE A 28 -6.85 -13.33 11.08
CA ILE A 28 -5.43 -13.01 11.05
C ILE A 28 -5.23 -11.82 11.98
N THR A 29 -4.41 -12.01 13.01
CA THR A 29 -4.21 -11.03 14.09
C THR A 29 -2.87 -10.31 14.00
N ARG A 30 -1.94 -10.80 13.18
CA ARG A 30 -0.60 -10.23 12.96
C ARG A 30 -0.26 -10.23 11.48
N LEU A 31 0.69 -9.37 11.09
CA LEU A 31 1.21 -9.38 9.73
C LEU A 31 1.91 -10.72 9.40
N PRO A 32 1.90 -11.18 8.14
CA PRO A 32 2.68 -12.35 7.73
C PRO A 32 4.18 -12.04 7.74
N ASP A 33 5.02 -13.06 7.90
CA ASP A 33 6.50 -12.91 7.91
C ASP A 33 7.05 -12.29 6.63
N THR A 34 6.32 -12.42 5.52
CA THR A 34 6.61 -11.72 4.26
C THR A 34 5.34 -11.13 3.69
N VAL A 35 5.38 -9.84 3.35
CA VAL A 35 4.33 -9.11 2.64
C VAL A 35 4.75 -8.93 1.18
N ARG A 36 3.92 -9.45 0.27
CA ARG A 36 4.03 -9.21 -1.18
C ARG A 36 3.02 -8.16 -1.60
N LEU A 37 3.50 -6.97 -1.90
CA LEU A 37 2.72 -5.79 -2.25
C LEU A 37 2.86 -5.50 -3.74
N MET A 38 1.75 -5.37 -4.45
CA MET A 38 1.73 -5.00 -5.86
C MET A 38 1.09 -3.63 -6.05
N ALA A 39 1.83 -2.67 -6.62
CA ALA A 39 1.34 -1.35 -7.01
C ALA A 39 1.15 -1.28 -8.52
N TRP A 40 -0.02 -0.84 -8.99
CA TRP A 40 -0.34 -0.83 -10.42
C TRP A 40 -1.36 0.24 -10.80
N ASN A 41 -1.03 1.15 -11.70
CA ASN A 41 -2.04 1.94 -12.39
C ASN A 41 -2.72 1.09 -13.48
N ALA A 42 -4.02 0.85 -13.34
CA ALA A 42 -4.75 -0.05 -14.23
C ALA A 42 -5.30 0.63 -15.50
N ASP A 43 -5.23 1.97 -15.61
CA ASP A 43 -5.90 2.74 -16.66
C ASP A 43 -7.34 2.24 -16.88
N SER A 44 -8.15 2.32 -15.82
CA SER A 44 -9.45 1.65 -15.64
C SER A 44 -9.37 0.16 -15.32
N LEU A 45 -9.28 -0.17 -14.02
CA LEU A 45 -9.45 -1.55 -13.52
C LEU A 45 -10.74 -2.20 -14.05
N LEU A 46 -11.83 -1.43 -14.13
CA LEU A 46 -13.09 -1.90 -14.67
C LEU A 46 -12.95 -2.43 -16.11
N ASN A 47 -12.24 -1.71 -16.99
CA ASN A 47 -11.99 -2.16 -18.35
C ASN A 47 -11.06 -3.36 -18.40
N ARG A 48 -10.05 -3.44 -17.52
CA ARG A 48 -9.18 -4.62 -17.41
C ARG A 48 -9.97 -5.87 -17.02
N ILE A 49 -10.96 -5.75 -16.15
CA ILE A 49 -11.79 -6.89 -15.72
C ILE A 49 -12.81 -7.28 -16.79
N LYS A 50 -13.37 -6.31 -17.54
CA LYS A 50 -14.28 -6.59 -18.67
C LYS A 50 -13.57 -7.34 -19.82
N ASN A 51 -12.27 -7.15 -19.99
CA ASN A 51 -11.46 -7.92 -20.93
C ASN A 51 -11.09 -9.29 -20.33
N LYS A 52 -11.53 -10.39 -20.95
CA LYS A 52 -11.32 -11.76 -20.43
C LYS A 52 -9.84 -12.17 -20.34
N GLU A 53 -9.00 -11.69 -21.26
CA GLU A 53 -7.58 -12.01 -21.27
C GLU A 53 -6.86 -11.27 -20.15
N SER A 54 -7.04 -9.95 -20.06
CA SER A 54 -6.50 -9.14 -18.96
C SER A 54 -6.97 -9.64 -17.60
N ALA A 55 -8.25 -9.95 -17.42
CA ALA A 55 -8.77 -10.50 -16.18
C ALA A 55 -8.09 -11.82 -15.77
N ARG A 56 -7.88 -12.74 -16.74
CA ARG A 56 -7.17 -14.00 -16.50
C ARG A 56 -5.72 -13.77 -16.11
N GLU A 57 -5.03 -12.86 -16.80
CA GLU A 57 -3.63 -12.52 -16.52
C GLU A 57 -3.49 -11.92 -15.12
N ILE A 58 -4.34 -10.96 -14.74
CA ILE A 58 -4.34 -10.37 -13.40
C ILE A 58 -4.55 -11.44 -12.33
N ALA A 59 -5.57 -12.29 -12.48
CA ALA A 59 -5.85 -13.34 -11.51
C ALA A 59 -4.71 -14.37 -11.43
N LYS A 60 -4.05 -14.66 -12.57
CA LYS A 60 -2.88 -15.55 -12.63
C LYS A 60 -1.71 -14.93 -11.86
N VAL A 61 -1.33 -13.69 -12.16
CA VAL A 61 -0.22 -12.99 -11.48
C VAL A 61 -0.48 -12.89 -9.98
N VAL A 62 -1.68 -12.47 -9.55
CA VAL A 62 -2.02 -12.36 -8.13
C VAL A 62 -1.85 -13.69 -7.38
N LYS A 63 -2.24 -14.81 -8.00
CA LYS A 63 -2.13 -16.15 -7.39
C LYS A 63 -0.72 -16.70 -7.43
N GLU A 64 -0.08 -16.70 -8.60
CA GLU A 64 1.26 -17.29 -8.78
C GLU A 64 2.34 -16.51 -8.03
N ARG A 65 2.20 -15.18 -7.93
CA ARG A 65 3.11 -14.32 -7.18
C ARG A 65 2.73 -14.17 -5.70
N ASP A 66 1.69 -14.88 -5.26
CA ASP A 66 1.10 -14.81 -3.93
C ASP A 66 0.94 -13.37 -3.36
N VAL A 67 0.37 -12.46 -4.16
CA VAL A 67 0.19 -11.04 -3.77
C VAL A 67 -0.75 -10.92 -2.57
N ASN A 68 -0.26 -10.38 -1.44
CA ASN A 68 -1.02 -10.12 -0.21
C ASN A 68 -1.80 -8.81 -0.29
N VAL A 69 -1.18 -7.77 -0.83
CA VAL A 69 -1.74 -6.42 -0.93
C VAL A 69 -1.67 -5.97 -2.38
N LEU A 70 -2.82 -5.73 -2.99
CA LEU A 70 -2.94 -5.15 -4.34
C LEU A 70 -3.41 -3.71 -4.22
N CYS A 71 -2.59 -2.78 -4.69
CA CYS A 71 -2.83 -1.36 -4.71
C CYS A 71 -2.99 -0.89 -6.16
N VAL A 72 -4.18 -0.41 -6.49
CA VAL A 72 -4.56 -0.04 -7.85
C VAL A 72 -4.82 1.45 -7.96
N CYS A 73 -4.14 2.12 -8.89
CA CYS A 73 -4.46 3.47 -9.34
C CYS A 73 -5.37 3.43 -10.57
N GLU A 74 -6.13 4.50 -10.78
CA GLU A 74 -7.10 4.64 -11.87
C GLU A 74 -8.09 3.46 -11.98
N VAL A 75 -8.79 3.20 -10.88
CA VAL A 75 -9.91 2.24 -10.88
C VAL A 75 -11.00 2.68 -11.88
N ARG A 76 -11.20 4.01 -12.02
CA ARG A 76 -12.20 4.67 -12.89
C ARG A 76 -13.62 4.12 -12.68
N MET A 77 -14.00 4.00 -11.42
CA MET A 77 -15.37 3.75 -10.98
C MET A 77 -15.90 4.96 -10.21
N SER A 78 -17.21 5.18 -10.25
CA SER A 78 -17.87 6.26 -9.50
C SER A 78 -18.37 5.77 -8.15
N CYS A 79 -18.38 6.64 -7.14
CA CYS A 79 -19.15 6.38 -5.92
C CYS A 79 -20.66 6.60 -6.16
N GLU A 80 -21.50 5.81 -5.48
CA GLU A 80 -22.97 5.85 -5.63
C GLU A 80 -23.61 7.15 -5.07
N SER A 81 -22.90 7.92 -4.24
CA SER A 81 -23.49 8.98 -3.39
C SER A 81 -23.24 10.43 -3.85
N CYS A 82 -22.56 10.67 -4.98
CA CYS A 82 -22.25 12.03 -5.40
C CYS A 82 -23.05 12.51 -6.62
N SER A 83 -24.32 12.15 -6.68
CA SER A 83 -25.31 12.91 -7.43
C SER A 83 -25.50 14.25 -6.70
N SER A 84 -24.98 15.33 -7.25
CA SER A 84 -25.36 16.67 -6.83
C SER A 84 -26.88 16.79 -6.88
N ALA A 85 -27.49 17.04 -5.71
CA ALA A 85 -28.92 17.08 -5.39
C ALA A 85 -29.54 15.73 -4.95
N GLY A 86 -29.54 15.49 -3.63
CA GLY A 86 -30.72 15.10 -2.82
C GLY A 86 -31.56 13.85 -3.16
N SER A 87 -31.33 13.15 -4.26
CA SER A 87 -32.04 11.92 -4.62
C SER A 87 -31.02 10.80 -4.75
N ILE A 88 -31.11 9.83 -3.82
CA ILE A 88 -30.58 8.49 -4.03
C ILE A 88 -31.38 7.91 -5.19
N ASP A 89 -30.89 8.15 -6.39
CA ASP A 89 -31.53 7.69 -7.61
C ASP A 89 -31.33 6.18 -7.66
N ARG A 90 -32.39 5.43 -7.30
CA ARG A 90 -32.43 3.95 -7.33
C ARG A 90 -32.37 3.39 -8.76
N VAL A 91 -31.89 4.16 -9.74
CA VAL A 91 -31.95 3.89 -11.18
C VAL A 91 -30.58 4.06 -11.84
N ASN A 92 -29.54 3.44 -11.28
CA ASN A 92 -28.33 3.18 -12.06
C ASN A 92 -27.87 1.72 -11.89
N THR A 93 -28.72 0.80 -12.34
CA THR A 93 -28.48 -0.66 -12.35
C THR A 93 -27.12 -1.03 -12.97
N ASN A 94 -26.64 -0.22 -13.93
CA ASN A 94 -25.32 -0.40 -14.55
C ASN A 94 -24.16 -0.19 -13.56
N GLN A 95 -24.26 0.77 -12.63
CA GLN A 95 -23.22 0.97 -11.62
C GLN A 95 -23.18 -0.19 -10.62
N GLY A 96 -24.34 -0.70 -10.20
CA GLY A 96 -24.44 -1.89 -9.36
C GLY A 96 -23.84 -3.12 -10.04
N ALA A 97 -24.13 -3.34 -11.32
CA ALA A 97 -23.55 -4.45 -12.08
C ALA A 97 -22.03 -4.34 -12.26
N GLU A 98 -21.50 -3.14 -12.51
CA GLU A 98 -20.06 -2.90 -12.59
C GLU A 98 -19.36 -3.10 -11.24
N ARG A 99 -19.97 -2.62 -10.16
CA ARG A 99 -19.50 -2.86 -8.79
C ARG A 99 -19.44 -4.36 -8.50
N ASP A 100 -20.53 -5.07 -8.75
CA ASP A 100 -20.61 -6.50 -8.48
C ASP A 100 -19.61 -7.28 -9.35
N LEU A 101 -19.38 -6.87 -10.60
CA LEU A 101 -18.36 -7.46 -11.46
C LEU A 101 -16.95 -7.31 -10.84
N VAL A 102 -16.57 -6.10 -10.42
CA VAL A 102 -15.25 -5.82 -9.84
C VAL A 102 -15.08 -6.52 -8.50
N VAL A 103 -16.07 -6.44 -7.61
CA VAL A 103 -16.04 -7.11 -6.30
C VAL A 103 -15.97 -8.64 -6.46
N ASN A 104 -16.76 -9.22 -7.36
CA ASN A 104 -16.72 -10.67 -7.62
C ASN A 104 -15.36 -11.09 -8.20
N PHE A 105 -14.78 -10.29 -9.09
CA PHE A 105 -13.43 -10.57 -9.61
C PHE A 105 -12.39 -10.55 -8.48
N LEU A 106 -12.34 -9.49 -7.68
CA LEU A 106 -11.36 -9.33 -6.60
C LEU A 106 -11.52 -10.42 -5.53
N THR A 107 -12.75 -10.75 -5.13
CA THR A 107 -13.01 -11.74 -4.07
C THR A 107 -12.92 -13.17 -4.58
N ARG A 108 -13.58 -13.52 -5.68
CA ARG A 108 -13.71 -14.91 -6.15
C ARG A 108 -12.56 -15.34 -7.03
N GLN A 109 -12.05 -14.44 -7.88
CA GLN A 109 -10.96 -14.78 -8.80
C GLN A 109 -9.59 -14.48 -8.20
N CYS A 110 -9.45 -13.42 -7.40
CA CYS A 110 -8.17 -13.03 -6.81
C CYS A 110 -8.02 -13.42 -5.31
N GLY A 111 -9.13 -13.68 -4.60
CA GLY A 111 -9.09 -14.13 -3.20
C GLY A 111 -8.90 -13.02 -2.18
N PHE A 112 -9.15 -11.75 -2.53
CA PHE A 112 -9.13 -10.63 -1.60
C PHE A 112 -10.36 -10.63 -0.70
N ASP A 113 -10.19 -10.42 0.60
CA ASP A 113 -11.26 -10.42 1.60
C ASP A 113 -11.46 -9.05 2.28
N GLN A 114 -10.54 -8.12 2.07
CA GLN A 114 -10.63 -6.73 2.51
C GLN A 114 -10.49 -5.81 1.31
N LEU A 115 -11.52 -5.00 1.02
CA LEU A 115 -11.55 -4.11 -0.12
C LEU A 115 -11.78 -2.67 0.30
N TYR A 116 -10.82 -1.80 0.03
CA TYR A 116 -10.87 -0.38 0.35
C TYR A 116 -10.82 0.43 -0.94
N PHE A 117 -11.83 1.26 -1.18
CA PHE A 117 -11.92 2.11 -2.37
C PHE A 117 -11.98 3.58 -1.97
N SER A 118 -11.24 4.40 -2.71
CA SER A 118 -11.35 5.85 -2.69
C SER A 118 -11.73 6.31 -4.09
N LEU A 119 -12.97 6.78 -4.27
CA LEU A 119 -13.54 7.06 -5.58
C LEU A 119 -14.05 8.51 -5.65
N ARG A 120 -14.26 8.98 -6.87
CA ARG A 120 -14.92 10.26 -7.16
C ARG A 120 -16.37 10.01 -7.62
N SER A 121 -17.18 11.06 -7.67
CA SER A 121 -18.51 11.07 -8.29
C SER A 121 -18.53 10.66 -9.76
N VAL A 122 -17.42 10.89 -10.47
CA VAL A 122 -17.25 10.56 -11.88
C VAL A 122 -16.23 9.44 -12.04
N LYS A 123 -16.31 8.70 -13.16
CA LYS A 123 -15.41 7.59 -13.51
C LYS A 123 -14.03 8.08 -13.97
N GLN A 124 -13.35 8.83 -13.12
CA GLN A 124 -12.01 9.37 -13.34
C GLN A 124 -11.20 9.16 -12.06
N ALA A 125 -9.87 8.95 -12.21
CA ALA A 125 -9.00 8.64 -11.09
C ALA A 125 -9.53 7.43 -10.30
N GLY A 126 -9.63 7.55 -8.98
CA GLY A 126 -10.02 6.47 -8.09
C GLY A 126 -8.86 5.53 -7.80
N VAL A 127 -8.69 5.17 -6.53
CA VAL A 127 -7.70 4.18 -6.08
C VAL A 127 -8.38 3.06 -5.27
N GLY A 128 -7.76 1.90 -5.25
CA GLY A 128 -8.22 0.74 -4.48
C GLY A 128 -7.08 -0.01 -3.82
N MET A 129 -7.24 -0.37 -2.55
CA MET A 129 -6.31 -1.21 -1.80
C MET A 129 -7.05 -2.48 -1.37
N PHE A 130 -6.55 -3.63 -1.83
CA PHE A 130 -7.18 -4.93 -1.64
C PHE A 130 -6.23 -5.86 -0.92
N MET A 131 -6.69 -6.49 0.17
CA MET A 131 -5.83 -7.33 1.00
C MET A 131 -6.40 -8.74 1.15
N ARG A 132 -5.48 -9.69 1.27
CA ARG A 132 -5.71 -11.08 1.69
C ARG A 132 -4.53 -11.55 2.50
N LYS A 133 -4.73 -12.52 3.38
CA LYS A 133 -3.66 -13.03 4.26
C LYS A 133 -2.99 -11.90 5.09
N MET A 134 -3.76 -10.87 5.42
CA MET A 134 -3.33 -9.70 6.19
C MET A 134 -4.29 -9.51 7.36
N PRO A 135 -3.84 -8.98 8.51
CA PRO A 135 -4.74 -8.50 9.54
C PRO A 135 -5.58 -7.33 9.02
N LYS A 136 -6.67 -6.99 9.72
CA LYS A 136 -7.40 -5.76 9.41
C LYS A 136 -6.61 -4.55 9.91
N PRO A 137 -6.42 -3.50 9.11
CA PRO A 137 -5.88 -2.24 9.60
C PRO A 137 -6.76 -1.70 10.74
N GLU A 138 -6.15 -1.17 11.81
CA GLU A 138 -6.87 -0.53 12.91
C GLU A 138 -7.58 0.73 12.42
N ARG A 139 -7.03 1.40 11.41
CA ARG A 139 -7.64 2.58 10.79
C ARG A 139 -7.39 2.60 9.29
N VAL A 140 -8.42 2.97 8.53
CA VAL A 140 -8.29 3.29 7.10
C VAL A 140 -8.84 4.69 6.85
N GLN A 141 -8.06 5.52 6.16
CA GLN A 141 -8.41 6.88 5.76
C GLN A 141 -8.34 7.02 4.25
N PHE A 142 -9.19 7.85 3.67
CA PHE A 142 -9.27 8.04 2.21
C PHE A 142 -8.77 9.41 1.75
N LYS A 143 -7.99 10.06 2.62
CA LYS A 143 -7.38 11.39 2.44
C LYS A 143 -6.17 11.52 3.38
N ILE A 144 -5.40 12.59 3.20
CA ILE A 144 -4.40 13.01 4.18
C ILE A 144 -5.13 13.66 5.37
N PRO A 145 -4.76 13.34 6.63
CA PRO A 145 -5.29 14.04 7.80
C PRO A 145 -5.13 15.56 7.69
N GLY A 146 -6.16 16.33 8.05
CA GLY A 146 -6.10 17.79 7.99
C GLY A 146 -6.31 18.44 6.61
N THR A 147 -6.44 17.67 5.53
CA THR A 147 -6.72 18.23 4.18
C THR A 147 -8.20 18.23 3.82
N GLU A 148 -8.52 18.90 2.71
CA GLU A 148 -9.87 19.01 2.15
C GLU A 148 -10.55 17.64 1.97
N VAL A 149 -11.88 17.66 2.12
CA VAL A 149 -12.76 16.50 1.94
C VAL A 149 -13.69 16.74 0.75
N GLY A 150 -14.04 15.66 0.07
CA GLY A 150 -15.07 15.68 -0.98
C GLY A 150 -16.46 15.93 -0.41
N GLY A 151 -17.46 15.90 -1.30
CA GLY A 151 -18.87 16.11 -0.92
C GLY A 151 -19.45 15.08 0.05
N ASP A 152 -18.77 13.95 0.26
CA ASP A 152 -19.12 12.93 1.26
C ASP A 152 -18.56 13.20 2.66
N GLY A 153 -17.69 14.21 2.80
CA GLY A 153 -17.06 14.58 4.08
C GLY A 153 -15.99 13.60 4.58
N PHE A 154 -15.63 12.57 3.80
CA PHE A 154 -14.74 11.50 4.26
C PHE A 154 -13.57 11.20 3.31
N HIS A 155 -13.80 11.31 2.00
CA HIS A 155 -12.81 10.99 0.98
C HIS A 155 -12.06 12.22 0.47
N HIS A 156 -10.87 12.01 -0.07
CA HIS A 156 -10.21 13.02 -0.91
C HIS A 156 -11.17 13.39 -2.06
N PRO A 157 -11.34 14.68 -2.43
CA PRO A 157 -12.31 15.13 -3.44
C PRO A 157 -12.25 14.40 -4.80
N GLU A 158 -11.08 13.84 -5.12
CA GLU A 158 -10.85 13.09 -6.36
C GLU A 158 -10.56 11.58 -6.18
N GLY A 159 -10.74 11.04 -4.98
CA GLY A 159 -10.53 9.62 -4.71
C GLY A 159 -9.10 9.15 -4.97
N ARG A 160 -8.10 9.94 -4.54
CA ARG A 160 -6.69 9.70 -4.90
C ARG A 160 -5.88 8.96 -3.83
N ILE A 161 -6.46 8.73 -2.66
CA ILE A 161 -5.71 8.34 -1.46
C ILE A 161 -6.40 7.20 -0.73
N VAL A 162 -5.63 6.18 -0.35
CA VAL A 162 -5.98 5.22 0.71
C VAL A 162 -4.78 5.12 1.65
N LEU A 163 -4.99 5.38 2.92
CA LEU A 163 -4.01 5.24 4.00
C LEU A 163 -4.51 4.17 4.96
N ALA A 164 -3.87 3.01 4.97
CA ALA A 164 -4.14 1.92 5.90
C ALA A 164 -3.10 1.92 7.03
N ASP A 165 -3.58 1.98 8.27
CA ASP A 165 -2.76 2.06 9.47
C ASP A 165 -2.78 0.72 10.21
N PHE A 166 -1.61 0.10 10.32
CA PHE A 166 -1.33 -1.07 11.15
C PHE A 166 -0.64 -0.55 12.42
N GLU A 167 -1.43 0.05 13.32
CA GLU A 167 -0.92 0.80 14.47
C GLU A 167 -0.07 -0.08 15.38
N SER A 168 -0.54 -1.31 15.66
CA SER A 168 0.15 -2.28 16.51
C SER A 168 1.52 -2.72 15.99
N GLU A 169 1.74 -2.63 14.69
CA GLU A 169 2.98 -3.05 14.00
C GLU A 169 3.85 -1.86 13.58
N ASN A 170 3.48 -0.64 13.99
CA ASN A 170 4.09 0.62 13.57
C ASN A 170 4.25 0.76 12.03
N LEU A 171 3.28 0.30 11.26
CA LEU A 171 3.31 0.30 9.79
C LEU A 171 2.12 1.08 9.21
N GLN A 172 2.39 1.87 8.18
CA GLN A 172 1.38 2.54 7.36
C GLN A 172 1.59 2.20 5.88
N LEU A 173 0.51 1.86 5.19
CA LEU A 173 0.49 1.74 3.73
C LEU A 173 -0.26 2.93 3.16
N LEU A 174 0.46 3.78 2.41
CA LEU A 174 -0.10 4.93 1.72
C LEU A 174 -0.12 4.67 0.21
N LEU A 175 -1.32 4.47 -0.34
CA LEU A 175 -1.55 4.41 -1.77
C LEU A 175 -1.99 5.78 -2.27
N THR A 176 -1.29 6.31 -3.27
CA THR A 176 -1.68 7.53 -3.97
C THR A 176 -1.73 7.38 -5.48
N TYR A 177 -2.68 8.05 -6.10
CA TYR A 177 -2.61 8.46 -7.51
C TYR A 177 -2.42 9.97 -7.57
N VAL A 178 -1.17 10.41 -7.64
CA VAL A 178 -0.80 11.84 -7.58
C VAL A 178 -1.36 12.58 -8.79
N PRO A 179 -1.87 13.82 -8.65
CA PRO A 179 -2.32 14.61 -9.78
C PRO A 179 -1.22 14.75 -10.85
N ASN A 180 -1.55 14.43 -12.10
CA ASN A 180 -0.68 14.76 -13.22
C ASN A 180 -0.51 16.28 -13.32
N ASN A 181 0.71 16.74 -13.59
CA ASN A 181 0.99 18.17 -13.69
C ASN A 181 0.22 18.86 -14.83
N GLY A 182 -0.27 18.11 -15.82
CA GLY A 182 -1.13 18.64 -16.89
C GLY A 182 -0.41 19.65 -17.80
N TRP A 183 -1.17 20.63 -18.28
CA TRP A 183 -0.74 21.66 -19.25
C TRP A 183 -1.29 23.06 -18.94
N THR A 184 -2.05 23.21 -17.85
CA THR A 184 -2.73 24.45 -17.47
C THR A 184 -2.35 24.87 -16.05
N GLU A 185 -2.49 26.15 -15.74
CA GLU A 185 -2.22 26.68 -14.40
C GLU A 185 -3.02 25.95 -13.31
N ASP A 186 -4.30 25.65 -13.58
CA ASP A 186 -5.14 24.88 -12.65
C ASP A 186 -4.54 23.49 -12.32
N SER A 187 -3.97 22.80 -13.31
CA SER A 187 -3.32 21.51 -13.09
C SER A 187 -2.02 21.65 -12.29
N PHE A 188 -1.25 22.71 -12.55
CA PHE A 188 -0.02 23.00 -11.81
C PHE A 188 -0.30 23.37 -10.35
N ALA A 189 -1.24 24.29 -10.11
CA ALA A 189 -1.66 24.69 -8.77
C ALA A 189 -2.16 23.50 -7.94
N LYS A 190 -2.92 22.60 -8.59
CA LYS A 190 -3.39 21.38 -7.95
C LYS A 190 -2.26 20.40 -7.62
N ARG A 191 -1.28 20.22 -8.51
CA ARG A 191 -0.08 19.40 -8.23
C ARG A 191 0.71 19.98 -7.06
N ARG A 192 1.03 21.28 -7.09
CA ARG A 192 1.77 21.96 -6.00
C ARG A 192 1.07 21.86 -4.66
N ARG A 193 -0.25 22.02 -4.64
CA ARG A 193 -1.05 21.85 -3.42
C ARG A 193 -0.96 20.41 -2.89
N PHE A 194 -1.10 19.41 -3.76
CA PHE A 194 -0.99 18.01 -3.36
C PHE A 194 0.40 17.69 -2.80
N ASP A 195 1.46 18.16 -3.46
CA ASP A 195 2.85 17.96 -3.00
C ASP A 195 3.09 18.64 -1.66
N HIS A 196 2.53 19.83 -1.42
CA HIS A 196 2.60 20.51 -0.12
C HIS A 196 1.87 19.72 0.99
N GLU A 197 0.65 19.23 0.72
CA GLU A 197 -0.11 18.40 1.65
C GLU A 197 0.64 17.10 1.99
N MET A 198 1.25 16.45 0.98
CA MET A 198 2.09 15.28 1.15
C MET A 198 3.36 15.57 1.96
N LYS A 199 4.03 16.70 1.71
CA LYS A 199 5.23 17.10 2.44
C LYS A 199 4.95 17.19 3.94
N ASN A 200 3.89 17.90 4.32
CA ASN A 200 3.48 18.06 5.73
C ASN A 200 3.13 16.72 6.38
N PHE A 201 2.44 15.84 5.64
CA PHE A 201 2.10 14.50 6.13
C PHE A 201 3.35 13.64 6.37
N LEU A 202 4.28 13.60 5.41
CA LEU A 202 5.50 12.82 5.50
C LEU A 202 6.42 13.32 6.62
N GLU A 203 6.52 14.64 6.79
CA GLU A 203 7.26 15.25 7.89
C GLU A 203 6.67 14.83 9.25
N ALA A 204 5.35 14.94 9.41
CA ALA A 204 4.68 14.52 10.63
C ALA A 204 4.86 13.01 10.91
N ALA A 205 4.70 12.16 9.89
CA ALA A 205 4.87 10.72 10.00
C ALA A 205 6.31 10.36 10.43
N LYS A 206 7.32 11.00 9.82
CA LYS A 206 8.73 10.83 10.19
C LYS A 206 8.99 11.26 11.63
N CYS A 207 8.51 12.44 12.03
CA CYS A 207 8.64 12.95 13.41
C CYS A 207 7.99 12.03 14.44
N GLN A 208 6.90 11.34 14.07
CA GLN A 208 6.23 10.35 14.90
C GLN A 208 6.88 8.96 14.86
N GLY A 209 7.93 8.76 14.06
CA GLY A 209 8.58 7.47 13.88
C GLY A 209 7.70 6.42 13.18
N ARG A 210 6.67 6.85 12.44
CA ARG A 210 5.79 5.94 11.68
C ARG A 210 6.53 5.37 10.48
N ARG A 211 6.41 4.06 10.25
CA ARG A 211 6.94 3.44 9.02
C ARG A 211 5.92 3.54 7.92
N THR A 212 5.99 4.59 7.12
CA THR A 212 5.08 4.78 5.99
C THR A 212 5.70 4.24 4.71
N ILE A 213 5.14 3.15 4.19
CA ILE A 213 5.39 2.72 2.80
C ILE A 213 4.46 3.54 1.90
N TRP A 214 5.02 4.34 1.01
CA TRP A 214 4.28 5.16 0.07
C TRP A 214 4.41 4.63 -1.34
N LEU A 215 3.29 4.33 -1.99
CA LEU A 215 3.28 3.62 -3.27
C LEU A 215 2.14 4.07 -4.20
N GLY A 216 2.29 3.74 -5.48
CA GLY A 216 1.32 4.04 -6.54
C GLY A 216 1.94 4.86 -7.67
N ASP A 217 1.09 5.44 -8.51
CA ASP A 217 1.49 6.34 -9.59
C ASP A 217 1.68 7.76 -9.05
N LEU A 218 2.94 8.19 -9.00
CA LEU A 218 3.34 9.49 -8.50
C LEU A 218 3.37 10.56 -9.61
N ASN A 219 3.13 10.20 -10.86
CA ASN A 219 3.14 11.11 -12.01
C ASN A 219 4.43 11.96 -12.11
N VAL A 220 5.56 11.36 -11.77
CA VAL A 220 6.90 11.98 -11.80
C VAL A 220 7.98 10.93 -12.07
N ALA A 221 8.96 11.27 -12.90
CA ALA A 221 10.22 10.55 -12.96
C ALA A 221 11.22 11.16 -11.97
N ALA A 222 11.85 10.35 -11.10
CA ALA A 222 12.78 10.83 -10.08
C ALA A 222 14.03 11.46 -10.71
N ASN A 223 14.55 10.83 -11.77
CA ASN A 223 15.71 11.27 -12.53
C ASN A 223 15.42 11.26 -14.03
N TRP A 224 16.21 12.00 -14.82
CA TRP A 224 16.16 11.97 -16.28
C TRP A 224 16.56 10.62 -16.88
N ASN A 225 17.26 9.76 -16.14
CA ASN A 225 17.52 8.38 -16.56
C ASN A 225 16.31 7.44 -16.38
N ASP A 226 15.27 7.91 -15.69
CA ASP A 226 13.97 7.22 -15.57
C ASP A 226 13.02 7.55 -16.73
N VAL A 227 13.47 8.34 -17.71
CA VAL A 227 12.70 8.65 -18.92
C VAL A 227 13.50 8.30 -20.17
N GLY A 228 12.81 7.87 -21.23
CA GLY A 228 13.50 7.57 -22.47
C GLY A 228 12.59 7.33 -23.66
N PRO A 229 13.18 7.16 -24.86
CA PRO A 229 14.62 7.08 -25.12
C PRO A 229 15.36 8.43 -25.14
N ASP A 230 14.64 9.56 -25.26
CA ASP A 230 15.24 10.91 -25.31
C ASP A 230 14.75 11.77 -24.13
N PRO A 231 15.51 11.87 -23.02
CA PRO A 231 15.18 12.73 -21.88
C PRO A 231 15.03 14.21 -22.25
N ALA A 232 15.80 14.69 -23.24
CA ALA A 232 15.72 16.07 -23.68
C ALA A 232 14.37 16.36 -24.36
N TRP A 233 13.79 15.38 -25.07
CA TRP A 233 12.43 15.49 -25.58
C TRP A 233 11.41 15.72 -24.46
N PHE A 234 11.52 14.97 -23.35
CA PHE A 234 10.62 15.13 -22.19
C PHE A 234 10.80 16.48 -21.49
N ARG A 235 12.06 16.93 -21.33
CA ARG A 235 12.37 18.23 -20.73
C ARG A 235 11.81 19.42 -21.52
N ARG A 236 11.71 19.29 -22.85
CA ARG A 236 11.12 20.32 -23.71
C ARG A 236 9.59 20.29 -23.77
N GLN A 237 8.94 19.37 -23.07
CA GLN A 237 7.48 19.40 -22.96
C GLN A 237 7.05 20.52 -22.00
N LYS A 238 5.86 21.08 -22.21
CA LYS A 238 5.24 22.11 -21.35
C LYS A 238 6.03 23.42 -21.30
N GLN A 239 6.33 24.01 -22.47
CA GLN A 239 7.08 25.26 -22.59
C GLN A 239 6.16 26.48 -22.85
N SER A 240 5.06 26.62 -22.12
CA SER A 240 4.27 27.85 -22.19
C SER A 240 5.06 29.01 -21.57
N PRO A 241 5.02 30.24 -22.13
CA PRO A 241 5.70 31.38 -21.54
C PRO A 241 5.21 31.66 -20.11
N GLY A 242 6.13 31.95 -19.18
CA GLY A 242 5.81 32.35 -17.80
C GLY A 242 5.62 31.21 -16.79
N LEU A 243 5.87 29.96 -17.16
CA LEU A 243 5.84 28.83 -16.23
C LEU A 243 7.06 28.81 -15.28
N CYS A 244 6.83 28.36 -14.05
CA CYS A 244 7.90 28.02 -13.11
C CYS A 244 8.71 26.82 -13.63
N GLU A 245 9.99 26.70 -13.25
CA GLU A 245 10.82 25.55 -13.60
C GLU A 245 10.21 24.22 -13.13
N ASP A 246 9.55 24.21 -11.98
CA ASP A 246 8.84 23.05 -11.43
C ASP A 246 7.58 22.67 -12.24
N ASP A 247 7.10 23.52 -13.15
CA ASP A 247 5.93 23.22 -13.99
C ASP A 247 6.33 22.65 -15.37
N ILE A 248 7.63 22.74 -15.73
CA ILE A 248 8.17 22.35 -17.04
C ILE A 248 8.56 20.86 -17.04
N GLY A 249 8.26 20.16 -18.13
CA GLY A 249 8.63 18.75 -18.30
C GLY A 249 8.01 17.82 -17.24
N GLN A 250 8.89 17.16 -16.47
CA GLN A 250 8.56 16.27 -15.36
C GLN A 250 9.11 16.87 -14.05
N PRO A 251 8.27 17.40 -13.14
CA PRO A 251 8.73 17.93 -11.86
C PRO A 251 9.32 16.82 -11.02
N GLY A 252 10.55 16.97 -10.50
CA GLY A 252 11.14 15.99 -9.56
C GLY A 252 10.43 15.97 -8.19
N PHE A 253 10.71 14.96 -7.37
CA PHE A 253 10.13 14.83 -6.02
C PHE A 253 11.16 14.53 -4.91
N ALA A 254 12.43 14.82 -5.18
CA ALA A 254 13.54 14.55 -4.25
C ALA A 254 13.36 15.21 -2.87
N GLU A 255 12.74 16.40 -2.81
CA GLU A 255 12.44 17.07 -1.55
C GLU A 255 11.45 16.28 -0.68
N LEU A 256 10.45 15.64 -1.29
CA LEU A 256 9.48 14.81 -0.56
C LEU A 256 10.14 13.57 0.03
N LEU A 257 11.04 12.93 -0.73
CA LEU A 257 11.84 11.80 -0.24
C LEU A 257 12.67 12.19 0.99
N LYS A 258 13.42 13.29 0.87
CA LYS A 258 14.24 13.81 1.98
C LYS A 258 13.40 14.16 3.20
N THR A 259 12.27 14.84 3.00
CA THR A 259 11.35 15.24 4.07
C THR A 259 10.81 14.02 4.82
N GLY A 260 10.36 12.99 4.09
CA GLY A 260 9.85 11.75 4.68
C GLY A 260 10.94 10.79 5.20
N GLY A 261 12.22 11.01 4.89
CA GLY A 261 13.27 10.01 5.15
C GLY A 261 13.00 8.71 4.39
N LEU A 262 12.51 8.86 3.14
CA LEU A 262 12.12 7.76 2.27
C LEU A 262 13.17 7.53 1.19
N ILE A 263 13.31 6.28 0.79
CA ILE A 263 14.13 5.84 -0.32
C ILE A 263 13.27 5.16 -1.38
N ASP A 264 13.72 5.27 -2.63
CA ASP A 264 13.15 4.55 -3.77
C ASP A 264 13.58 3.07 -3.71
N ALA A 265 12.66 2.20 -3.30
CA ALA A 265 12.97 0.79 -3.09
C ALA A 265 13.33 0.05 -4.39
N TYR A 266 12.78 0.48 -5.54
CA TYR A 266 13.13 -0.10 -6.83
C TYR A 266 14.56 0.26 -7.20
N ARG A 267 14.92 1.55 -7.16
CA ARG A 267 16.28 1.99 -7.49
C ARG A 267 17.33 1.46 -6.50
N HIS A 268 16.95 1.27 -5.23
CA HIS A 268 17.80 0.59 -4.25
C HIS A 268 18.09 -0.88 -4.63
N CYS A 269 17.10 -1.61 -5.15
CA CYS A 269 17.27 -2.99 -5.60
C CYS A 269 17.94 -3.10 -6.99
N HIS A 270 17.81 -2.06 -7.82
CA HIS A 270 18.30 -2.01 -9.21
C HIS A 270 19.13 -0.73 -9.42
N PRO A 271 20.36 -0.69 -8.88
CA PRO A 271 21.21 0.51 -8.95
C PRO A 271 21.67 0.82 -10.38
N ASP A 272 21.78 -0.21 -11.22
CA ASP A 272 22.12 -0.05 -12.64
C ASP A 272 20.90 0.51 -13.39
N GLU A 273 21.04 1.73 -13.89
CA GLU A 273 19.95 2.43 -14.56
C GLU A 273 19.76 1.94 -16.00
N ASP A 274 18.54 1.51 -16.32
CA ASP A 274 18.13 1.05 -17.66
C ASP A 274 16.67 1.47 -17.92
N TRP A 275 16.48 2.64 -18.55
CA TRP A 275 15.13 3.19 -18.79
C TRP A 275 14.18 2.23 -19.54
N GLU A 276 14.69 1.29 -20.34
CA GLU A 276 13.85 0.34 -21.07
C GLU A 276 13.30 -0.78 -20.17
N LYS A 277 14.05 -1.17 -19.14
CA LYS A 277 13.57 -2.08 -18.09
C LYS A 277 12.85 -1.34 -16.97
N ASP A 278 13.28 -0.13 -16.66
CA ASP A 278 12.86 0.63 -15.49
C ASP A 278 11.53 1.33 -15.69
N ALA A 279 11.17 1.71 -16.93
CA ALA A 279 9.93 2.46 -17.10
C ALA A 279 8.70 1.62 -16.79
N THR A 280 7.84 2.19 -15.96
CA THR A 280 6.56 1.62 -15.58
C THR A 280 5.46 2.08 -16.51
N TRP A 281 5.52 3.30 -17.06
CA TRP A 281 4.59 3.79 -18.07
C TRP A 281 5.17 3.75 -19.48
N ARG A 282 4.36 3.33 -20.46
CA ARG A 282 4.73 3.31 -21.89
C ARG A 282 3.66 4.01 -22.71
N GLY A 283 4.07 4.90 -23.62
CA GLY A 283 3.15 5.65 -24.46
C GLY A 283 2.34 4.78 -25.44
N ALA A 284 1.13 5.23 -25.77
CA ALA A 284 0.22 4.48 -26.63
C ALA A 284 0.64 4.51 -28.10
N PRO A 285 0.41 3.42 -28.85
CA PRO A 285 0.57 3.42 -30.30
C PRO A 285 -0.46 4.34 -30.96
N GLY A 286 -0.16 4.75 -32.20
CA GLY A 286 -1.13 5.35 -33.11
C GLY A 286 -2.37 4.47 -33.26
N LYS A 287 -3.55 5.12 -33.38
CA LYS A 287 -4.82 4.42 -33.58
C LYS A 287 -5.04 4.15 -35.07
N PRO A 288 -5.59 2.98 -35.45
CA PRO A 288 -5.96 2.69 -36.84
C PRO A 288 -6.82 3.82 -37.46
N PRO A 289 -6.63 4.13 -38.75
CA PRO A 289 -5.73 3.46 -39.70
C PRO A 289 -4.26 3.90 -39.61
N ASN A 290 -3.89 4.78 -38.68
CA ASN A 290 -2.51 5.26 -38.58
C ASN A 290 -1.57 4.16 -38.06
N PRO A 291 -0.32 4.10 -38.56
CA PRO A 291 0.72 3.25 -37.99
C PRO A 291 1.02 3.55 -36.51
N PRO A 292 1.54 2.59 -35.74
CA PRO A 292 1.87 2.77 -34.32
C PRO A 292 2.75 3.99 -34.01
N GLU A 293 3.71 4.31 -34.88
CA GLU A 293 4.66 5.42 -34.75
C GLU A 293 4.01 6.82 -34.80
N PHE A 294 2.77 6.92 -35.25
CA PHE A 294 2.01 8.18 -35.18
C PHE A 294 1.53 8.51 -33.76
N GLY A 295 1.60 7.54 -32.83
CA GLY A 295 1.39 7.80 -31.41
C GLY A 295 2.49 8.74 -30.89
N ARG A 296 2.14 9.95 -30.46
CA ARG A 296 3.09 10.97 -29.94
C ARG A 296 4.12 10.38 -28.96
N PHE A 297 3.67 9.50 -28.09
CA PHE A 297 4.49 8.87 -27.05
C PHE A 297 4.87 7.42 -27.36
N TYR A 298 4.50 6.87 -28.53
CA TYR A 298 4.87 5.51 -28.89
C TYR A 298 6.39 5.35 -28.89
N GLY A 299 6.87 4.22 -28.35
CA GLY A 299 8.29 3.95 -28.14
C GLY A 299 8.93 4.73 -26.98
N LYS A 300 8.21 5.63 -26.31
CA LYS A 300 8.69 6.40 -25.15
C LYS A 300 8.12 5.84 -23.85
N GLY A 301 8.81 6.08 -22.75
CA GLY A 301 8.30 5.73 -21.43
C GLY A 301 8.96 6.50 -20.30
N MET A 302 8.36 6.34 -19.13
CA MET A 302 8.77 6.98 -17.88
C MET A 302 8.57 6.02 -16.71
N ARG A 303 9.46 6.01 -15.72
CA ARG A 303 9.21 5.35 -14.43
C ARG A 303 8.50 6.34 -13.53
N ILE A 304 7.19 6.14 -13.36
CA ILE A 304 6.32 7.05 -12.60
C ILE A 304 5.51 6.35 -11.51
N ASP A 305 5.62 5.03 -11.43
CA ASP A 305 5.06 4.23 -10.37
C ASP A 305 6.18 3.87 -9.38
N TYR A 306 5.90 3.93 -8.08
CA TYR A 306 6.92 3.74 -7.05
C TYR A 306 6.44 2.86 -5.90
N VAL A 307 7.42 2.26 -5.23
CA VAL A 307 7.32 1.79 -3.85
C VAL A 307 8.42 2.49 -3.07
N LEU A 308 8.04 3.44 -2.23
CA LEU A 308 8.93 4.23 -1.40
C LEU A 308 8.84 3.70 0.03
N VAL A 309 9.99 3.51 0.67
CA VAL A 309 10.06 2.97 2.02
C VAL A 309 10.94 3.86 2.91
N PRO A 310 10.74 3.88 4.23
CA PRO A 310 11.68 4.50 5.15
C PRO A 310 13.11 3.96 4.97
N GLU A 311 14.12 4.81 5.13
CA GLU A 311 15.55 4.42 5.08
C GLU A 311 15.86 3.21 5.97
N SER A 312 15.21 3.14 7.14
CA SER A 312 15.32 2.04 8.11
C SER A 312 14.81 0.68 7.62
N MET A 313 14.23 0.60 6.42
CA MET A 313 13.75 -0.65 5.81
C MET A 313 14.69 -1.22 4.74
N THR A 314 15.87 -0.65 4.56
CA THR A 314 16.88 -1.12 3.60
C THR A 314 17.74 -2.25 4.15
N LYS A 315 18.54 -2.89 3.28
CA LYS A 315 19.52 -3.90 3.72
C LYS A 315 20.76 -3.30 4.36
N ASP A 316 21.03 -2.03 4.07
CA ASP A 316 22.26 -1.34 4.45
C ASP A 316 22.12 -0.52 5.75
N VAL A 317 21.07 -0.80 6.54
CA VAL A 317 20.84 -0.10 7.81
C VAL A 317 21.97 -0.42 8.79
N PRO A 318 22.66 0.59 9.37
CA PRO A 318 23.64 0.37 10.42
C PRO A 318 23.02 -0.43 11.58
N LYS A 319 23.73 -1.44 12.10
CA LYS A 319 23.24 -2.35 13.16
C LYS A 319 22.59 -1.62 14.35
N GLU A 320 23.16 -0.47 14.72
CA GLU A 320 22.70 0.40 15.81
C GLU A 320 21.26 0.91 15.61
N LEU A 321 20.83 1.16 14.37
CA LEU A 321 19.46 1.57 14.04
C LEU A 321 18.49 0.39 13.92
N ALA A 322 19.02 -0.80 13.64
CA ALA A 322 18.24 -2.03 13.51
C ALA A 322 17.81 -2.60 14.88
N GLU A 323 18.61 -2.37 15.92
CA GLU A 323 18.39 -2.90 17.28
C GLU A 323 17.36 -2.10 18.10
N SER A 324 17.05 -0.86 17.72
CA SER A 324 16.10 0.00 18.44
C SER A 324 14.63 -0.18 18.03
N SER A 325 14.32 -1.18 17.19
CA SER A 325 12.96 -1.42 16.66
C SER A 325 12.36 -2.73 17.15
N PRO A 326 11.08 -2.75 17.58
CA PRO A 326 10.42 -3.99 17.99
C PRO A 326 10.19 -4.99 16.85
N VAL A 327 10.19 -4.54 15.58
CA VAL A 327 10.04 -5.37 14.37
C VAL A 327 10.83 -4.73 13.22
N PRO A 328 11.95 -5.31 12.74
CA PRO A 328 12.59 -4.83 11.52
C PRO A 328 11.77 -5.22 10.28
N LEU A 329 11.32 -4.23 9.52
CA LEU A 329 10.78 -4.44 8.17
C LEU A 329 11.93 -4.28 7.17
N GLN A 330 12.08 -5.18 6.21
CA GLN A 330 13.15 -5.10 5.22
C GLN A 330 12.66 -5.36 3.81
N VAL A 331 12.95 -4.46 2.88
CA VAL A 331 12.71 -4.70 1.45
C VAL A 331 13.70 -5.77 0.95
N GLN A 332 13.16 -6.84 0.38
CA GLN A 332 13.94 -7.91 -0.23
C GLN A 332 14.17 -7.70 -1.73
N SER A 333 13.09 -7.36 -2.44
CA SER A 333 13.09 -7.11 -3.88
C SER A 333 11.94 -6.19 -4.28
N VAL A 334 12.12 -5.49 -5.40
CA VAL A 334 11.03 -4.82 -6.12
C VAL A 334 11.19 -5.18 -7.60
N GLU A 335 10.18 -5.78 -8.21
CA GLU A 335 10.21 -6.19 -9.62
C GLU A 335 9.28 -5.33 -10.46
N ASN A 336 9.76 -4.86 -11.61
CA ASN A 336 8.89 -4.35 -12.67
C ASN A 336 8.40 -5.53 -13.52
N LEU A 337 7.10 -5.81 -13.49
CA LEU A 337 6.52 -6.97 -14.19
C LEU A 337 6.29 -6.72 -15.68
N GLY A 338 6.45 -5.47 -16.14
CA GLY A 338 6.23 -5.09 -17.53
C GLY A 338 7.52 -4.66 -18.23
N ILE A 339 7.59 -4.89 -19.54
CA ILE A 339 8.73 -4.46 -20.35
C ILE A 339 8.35 -4.02 -21.76
N GLY A 340 9.13 -3.07 -22.28
CA GLY A 340 9.15 -2.70 -23.69
C GLY A 340 7.94 -1.89 -24.17
N LYS A 341 8.08 -1.29 -25.35
CA LYS A 341 7.03 -0.46 -25.99
C LYS A 341 5.75 -1.24 -26.35
N GLU A 342 5.85 -2.56 -26.48
CA GLU A 342 4.72 -3.46 -26.73
C GLU A 342 3.93 -3.81 -25.47
N ARG A 343 4.32 -3.25 -24.31
CA ARG A 343 3.60 -3.37 -23.03
C ARG A 343 3.37 -4.82 -22.59
N LYS A 344 4.38 -5.68 -22.78
CA LYS A 344 4.32 -7.07 -22.32
C LYS A 344 4.31 -7.08 -20.79
N GLY A 345 3.37 -7.78 -20.17
CA GLY A 345 3.20 -7.82 -18.71
C GLY A 345 2.43 -6.65 -18.09
N PHE A 346 1.89 -5.73 -18.91
CA PHE A 346 1.12 -4.57 -18.42
C PHE A 346 -0.34 -4.92 -18.13
N MET A 347 -0.77 -6.16 -18.37
CA MET A 347 -2.14 -6.65 -18.14
C MET A 347 -3.22 -5.77 -18.79
N GLY A 348 -2.91 -5.25 -19.98
CA GLY A 348 -3.78 -4.37 -20.77
C GLY A 348 -3.77 -2.89 -20.37
N SER A 349 -3.03 -2.50 -19.33
CA SER A 349 -2.79 -1.10 -18.97
C SER A 349 -1.68 -0.48 -19.84
N ASP A 350 -1.50 0.83 -19.74
CA ASP A 350 -0.29 1.53 -20.16
C ASP A 350 0.76 1.69 -19.06
N HIS A 351 0.47 1.17 -17.86
CA HIS A 351 1.43 0.99 -16.76
C HIS A 351 1.72 -0.49 -16.44
N ALA A 352 2.96 -0.77 -16.11
CA ALA A 352 3.45 -2.02 -15.59
C ALA A 352 3.23 -2.10 -14.07
N PRO A 353 2.88 -3.28 -13.52
CA PRO A 353 2.85 -3.49 -12.08
C PRO A 353 4.25 -3.52 -11.48
N LEU A 354 4.41 -2.89 -10.32
CA LEU A 354 5.56 -3.12 -9.44
C LEU A 354 5.18 -4.12 -8.35
N LEU A 355 5.99 -5.16 -8.17
CA LEU A 355 5.83 -6.15 -7.11
C LEU A 355 6.98 -6.05 -6.10
N ALA A 356 6.69 -5.59 -4.89
CA ALA A 356 7.63 -5.54 -3.79
C ALA A 356 7.45 -6.74 -2.84
N THR A 357 8.57 -7.32 -2.42
CA THR A 357 8.63 -8.32 -1.35
C THR A 357 9.29 -7.69 -0.13
N ILE A 358 8.59 -7.68 0.99
CA ILE A 358 9.05 -7.05 2.25
C ILE A 358 8.97 -8.10 3.34
N ASP A 359 10.11 -8.39 3.98
CA ASP A 359 10.15 -9.28 5.13
C ASP A 359 9.86 -8.53 6.41
N ILE A 360 9.16 -9.21 7.30
CA ILE A 360 8.83 -8.78 8.64
C ILE A 360 9.61 -9.68 9.59
N ARG A 361 10.72 -9.17 10.10
CA ARG A 361 11.53 -9.91 11.06
C ARG A 361 10.84 -9.83 12.42
N GLN A 362 10.38 -10.96 12.93
CA GLN A 362 9.93 -11.01 14.32
C GLN A 362 11.14 -10.95 15.25
N PRO A 363 11.03 -10.33 16.42
CA PRO A 363 12.06 -10.44 17.44
C PRO A 363 12.26 -11.92 17.77
N GLU A 364 13.50 -12.40 17.67
CA GLU A 364 13.90 -13.75 18.07
C GLU A 364 13.37 -14.01 19.49
N THR A 365 12.35 -14.85 19.63
CA THR A 365 11.96 -15.35 20.94
C THR A 365 13.11 -16.21 21.43
N SER A 366 13.87 -15.72 22.41
CA SER A 366 14.91 -16.50 23.06
C SER A 366 14.32 -17.83 23.56
N PRO A 367 14.83 -19.00 23.15
CA PRO A 367 14.34 -20.27 23.68
C PRO A 367 14.91 -20.44 25.10
N GLY A 368 14.16 -20.03 26.11
CA GLY A 368 14.70 -20.07 27.47
C GLY A 368 13.72 -19.70 28.59
N SER A 369 12.64 -20.48 28.73
CA SER A 369 12.04 -20.85 30.04
C SER A 369 10.75 -21.65 29.83
N LEU A 370 10.86 -22.85 29.26
CA LEU A 370 9.89 -23.89 29.59
C LEU A 370 10.32 -24.44 30.95
N GLU A 371 9.85 -23.81 32.03
CA GLU A 371 9.79 -24.47 33.33
C GLU A 371 8.97 -25.75 33.13
N LYS A 372 9.62 -26.89 33.37
CA LYS A 372 8.94 -28.18 33.43
C LYS A 372 7.87 -28.09 34.51
N ALA A 373 6.62 -28.09 34.10
CA ALA A 373 5.52 -28.51 34.95
C ALA A 373 5.80 -29.96 35.37
N SER A 374 6.19 -30.16 36.63
CA SER A 374 6.20 -31.48 37.26
C SER A 374 4.78 -31.84 37.65
N ASP A 375 4.27 -32.90 37.00
CA ASP A 375 2.99 -33.56 37.21
C ASP A 375 2.85 -34.11 38.65
N PRO A 376 1.64 -34.21 39.24
CA PRO A 376 1.42 -34.74 40.58
C PRO A 376 1.07 -36.23 40.52
N GLY A 377 1.73 -37.08 41.32
CA GLY A 377 1.14 -38.39 41.61
C GLY A 377 2.07 -39.50 42.13
N HIS A 378 1.72 -39.97 43.33
CA HIS A 378 1.77 -41.37 43.80
C HIS A 378 3.11 -41.90 44.36
N GLY A 379 3.28 -41.67 45.66
CA GLY A 379 3.14 -42.70 46.69
C GLY A 379 4.04 -43.94 46.64
N GLU A 380 4.98 -44.02 47.57
CA GLU A 380 5.32 -45.30 48.22
C GLU A 380 5.86 -45.05 49.63
N ALA A 381 5.35 -45.83 50.58
CA ALA A 381 5.62 -45.75 52.00
C ALA A 381 6.79 -46.65 52.39
N ALA A 382 7.67 -46.20 53.29
CA ALA A 382 8.25 -47.07 54.32
C ALA A 382 9.07 -46.32 55.39
N LYS A 383 8.63 -46.54 56.63
CA LYS A 383 9.40 -46.78 57.87
C LYS A 383 10.09 -45.61 58.58
N ALA A 384 9.49 -45.30 59.72
CA ALA A 384 10.09 -44.63 60.86
C ALA A 384 10.97 -45.59 61.67
N GLU A 385 12.08 -45.07 62.20
CA GLU A 385 12.64 -45.43 63.51
C GLU A 385 13.19 -44.16 64.21
N PRO A 386 13.24 -44.13 65.56
CA PRO A 386 13.30 -42.90 66.34
C PRO A 386 14.66 -42.68 67.05
N ASP A 387 14.69 -41.57 67.81
CA ASP A 387 15.58 -41.22 68.91
C ASP A 387 16.89 -40.47 68.63
N GLY A 388 17.07 -39.41 69.44
CA GLY A 388 18.36 -38.72 69.61
C GLY A 388 18.25 -37.23 69.93
N ARG A 389 17.65 -36.85 71.07
CA ARG A 389 18.00 -35.56 71.72
C ARG A 389 19.44 -35.66 72.25
N PRO A 390 20.16 -34.53 72.30
CA PRO A 390 20.45 -33.97 73.63
C PRO A 390 20.27 -32.45 73.75
N GLU A 391 20.27 -32.06 75.01
CA GLU A 391 19.85 -30.83 75.68
C GLU A 391 20.70 -29.55 75.47
N PRO A 392 20.20 -28.39 75.96
CA PRO A 392 20.77 -27.07 75.67
C PRO A 392 21.80 -26.63 76.71
N SER A 393 22.79 -25.83 76.30
CA SER A 393 23.68 -25.11 77.20
C SER A 393 23.36 -23.62 77.20
N THR A 394 23.08 -23.14 78.41
CA THR A 394 22.87 -21.76 78.85
C THR A 394 24.14 -20.91 78.73
N GLY A 395 23.96 -19.63 78.44
CA GLY A 395 24.97 -18.59 78.53
C GLY A 395 24.30 -17.21 78.64
N VAL A 396 24.23 -16.71 79.87
CA VAL A 396 23.80 -15.35 80.26
C VAL A 396 25.03 -14.44 80.29
N VAL A 397 24.80 -13.12 80.34
CA VAL A 397 25.67 -11.99 80.81
C VAL A 397 26.09 -11.07 79.66
N GLU A 398 25.95 -9.74 79.68
CA GLU A 398 25.27 -8.73 80.52
C GLU A 398 25.17 -7.45 79.66
N LEU A 399 24.35 -6.51 80.12
CA LEU A 399 24.12 -5.16 79.61
C LEU A 399 25.30 -4.23 79.94
N ASP A 400 25.44 -3.12 79.21
CA ASP A 400 25.80 -1.82 79.80
C ASP A 400 25.28 -0.65 78.94
N ASP A 401 24.63 0.27 79.65
CA ASP A 401 24.24 1.68 79.44
C ASP A 401 23.37 2.15 78.25
#